data_AF-A0A384DLD7-F1
#
_entry.id   AF-A0A384DLD7-F1
#
_cell.length_a   1.000
_cell.length_b   1.000
_cell.length_c   1.000
_cell.angle_alpha   90.00
_cell.angle_beta   90.00
_cell.angle_gamma   90.00
#
_symmetry.space_group_name_H-M   'P 1'
#
loop_
_entity.id
_entity.type
_entity.pdbx_description
1 polymer ?
#
loop_
_entity_poly.entity_id
_entity_poly.type
_entity_poly.pdbx_seq_one_letter_code
_entity_poly.pdbx_strand_id
1 'polypeptide(L)'
;MSGNMWFPGRQRRPGPPQTREERQPPLLGGRGCAGTGLALPARPAEVLLLSPRWQRGACLSFSSNPNLCVCFSFADVLCLLYDFSIISPARPGQPWYKIEGQINGNTFVYYDSQSKELKPVGRLGLQLKDIPFWERQKETLEDSCNELKTKPLEITAETSSNRDFCTLQGRLTCERGANRERRSFWRFHLNGQITPDFELENRKWTVDDSGDQRLKDMLDSDRELTEFLMRVSDGDCMSWLQQVSEHLEE
;
A
#
# COMPACT_ATOMS: atom_id res chain seq x y z
N MET A 1 41.22 -25.87 45.41
CA MET A 1 40.30 -25.31 46.42
C MET A 1 40.59 -23.82 46.54
N SER A 2 39.77 -22.98 45.90
CA SER A 2 39.67 -21.54 46.19
C SER A 2 38.24 -21.14 45.82
N GLY A 3 37.41 -20.91 46.83
CA GLY A 3 36.01 -20.54 46.70
C GLY A 3 35.85 -19.03 46.50
N ASN A 4 34.98 -18.66 45.56
CA ASN A 4 34.53 -17.29 45.33
C ASN A 4 33.50 -16.88 46.39
N MET A 5 33.68 -15.71 47.00
CA MET A 5 32.70 -15.09 47.88
C MET A 5 32.06 -13.92 47.13
N TRP A 6 30.80 -14.07 46.74
CA TRP A 6 29.96 -13.02 46.15
C TRP A 6 29.08 -12.42 47.26
N PHE A 7 29.10 -11.10 47.41
CA PHE A 7 28.16 -10.36 48.27
C PHE A 7 27.01 -9.79 47.42
N PRO A 8 25.73 -9.86 47.87
CA PRO A 8 24.63 -9.26 47.14
C PRO A 8 24.54 -7.75 47.44
N GLY A 9 24.56 -6.92 46.39
CA GLY A 9 24.29 -5.49 46.47
C GLY A 9 22.81 -5.18 46.70
N ARG A 10 22.51 -4.26 47.62
CA ARG A 10 21.16 -3.74 47.89
C ARG A 10 20.57 -3.09 46.64
N GLN A 11 19.41 -3.56 46.18
CA GLN A 11 18.56 -2.83 45.25
C GLN A 11 17.91 -1.62 45.95
N ARG A 12 18.09 -0.42 45.39
CA ARG A 12 17.27 0.76 45.75
C ARG A 12 15.91 0.64 45.08
N ARG A 13 14.83 0.82 45.84
CA ARG A 13 13.47 0.90 45.31
C ARG A 13 13.29 2.21 44.51
N PRO A 14 12.57 2.20 43.37
CA PRO A 14 12.16 3.42 42.71
C PRO A 14 11.07 4.13 43.53
N GLY A 15 11.17 5.46 43.64
CA GLY A 15 10.15 6.31 44.27
C GLY A 15 8.91 6.49 43.39
N PRO A 16 7.78 6.93 43.96
CA PRO A 16 6.53 7.07 43.22
C PRO A 16 6.60 8.21 42.18
N PRO A 17 5.85 8.11 41.07
CA PRO A 17 5.84 9.13 40.03
C PRO A 17 5.16 10.42 40.52
N GLN A 18 5.78 11.56 40.26
CA GLN A 18 5.19 12.88 40.51
C GLN A 18 4.14 13.19 39.44
N THR A 19 2.91 13.46 39.87
CA THR A 19 1.81 13.98 39.05
C THR A 19 2.16 15.39 38.57
N ARG A 20 2.27 15.56 37.25
CA ARG A 20 2.46 16.88 36.63
C ARG A 20 1.11 17.57 36.57
N GLU A 21 0.98 18.62 37.37
CA GLU A 21 -0.15 19.55 37.42
C GLU A 21 -0.33 20.22 36.04
N GLU A 22 -1.49 19.98 35.42
CA GLU A 22 -1.90 20.54 34.15
C GLU A 22 -2.36 21.99 34.37
N ARG A 23 -1.52 22.97 34.01
CA ARG A 23 -1.91 24.39 34.03
C ARG A 23 -2.78 24.68 32.82
N GLN A 24 -4.08 24.90 33.06
CA GLN A 24 -5.00 25.49 32.09
C GLN A 24 -4.57 26.93 31.73
N PRO A 25 -4.65 27.34 30.45
CA PRO A 25 -4.54 28.74 30.07
C PRO A 25 -5.86 29.50 30.36
N PRO A 26 -5.82 30.82 30.64
CA PRO A 26 -7.01 31.57 30.99
C PRO A 26 -7.91 31.85 29.79
N LEU A 27 -9.21 31.73 30.02
CA LEU A 27 -10.28 32.19 29.13
C LEU A 27 -10.35 33.72 29.17
N LEU A 28 -10.17 34.37 28.03
CA LEU A 28 -10.51 35.77 27.83
C LEU A 28 -11.75 35.89 26.95
N GLY A 29 -12.80 36.46 27.53
CA GLY A 29 -14.06 36.72 26.88
C GLY A 29 -14.04 37.94 25.94
N GLY A 30 -14.78 37.79 24.84
CA GLY A 30 -15.71 38.76 24.26
C GLY A 30 -15.26 40.21 24.00
N ARG A 31 -15.29 40.60 22.71
CA ARG A 31 -15.94 41.85 22.26
C ARG A 31 -16.26 41.74 20.77
N GLY A 32 -17.54 41.94 20.43
CA GLY A 32 -18.00 42.09 19.06
C GLY A 32 -17.77 43.51 18.54
N CYS A 33 -17.71 43.63 17.22
CA CYS A 33 -17.98 44.86 16.48
C CYS A 33 -18.72 44.53 15.20
N ALA A 34 -19.89 45.15 15.06
CA ALA A 34 -20.66 45.27 13.83
C ALA A 34 -19.93 46.14 12.82
N GLY A 35 -20.21 45.94 11.52
CA GLY A 35 -19.67 46.81 10.48
C GLY A 35 -20.00 46.36 9.06
N THR A 36 -21.22 46.69 8.63
CA THR A 36 -21.58 47.23 7.30
C THR A 36 -20.89 46.70 6.05
N GLY A 37 -21.69 46.07 5.20
CA GLY A 37 -21.36 45.75 3.83
C GLY A 37 -21.10 46.98 2.97
N LEU A 38 -20.19 46.80 2.01
CA LEU A 38 -20.08 47.58 0.80
C LEU A 38 -19.96 46.60 -0.36
N ALA A 39 -21.04 46.50 -1.13
CA ALA A 39 -21.03 45.87 -2.43
C ALA A 39 -20.23 46.76 -3.40
N LEU A 40 -19.29 46.16 -4.13
CA LEU A 40 -18.62 46.79 -5.27
C LEU A 40 -18.93 46.00 -6.55
N PRO A 41 -18.99 46.69 -7.69
CA PRO A 41 -19.89 46.35 -8.79
C PRO A 41 -19.35 45.24 -9.71
N ALA A 42 -20.32 44.51 -10.28
CA ALA A 42 -20.12 43.58 -11.37
C ALA A 42 -19.44 44.27 -12.57
N ARG A 43 -18.36 43.65 -13.08
CA ARG A 43 -17.73 44.03 -14.35
C ARG A 43 -18.58 43.54 -15.53
N PRO A 44 -18.66 44.31 -16.63
CA PRO A 44 -19.47 43.93 -17.78
C PRO A 44 -18.84 42.77 -18.56
N ALA A 45 -19.71 41.94 -19.12
CA ALA A 45 -19.41 40.79 -19.94
C ALA A 45 -18.66 41.19 -21.22
N GLU A 46 -17.51 40.56 -21.46
CA GLU A 46 -16.93 40.50 -22.80
C GLU A 46 -17.66 39.44 -23.62
N VAL A 47 -18.24 39.91 -24.72
CA VAL A 47 -18.84 39.10 -25.78
C VAL A 47 -17.71 38.40 -26.52
N LEU A 48 -17.48 37.12 -26.22
CA LEU A 48 -16.70 36.24 -27.08
C LEU A 48 -17.62 35.70 -28.18
N LEU A 49 -17.41 36.22 -29.37
CA LEU A 49 -18.00 35.74 -30.61
C LEU A 49 -17.67 34.25 -30.81
N LEU A 50 -18.71 33.45 -31.02
CA LEU A 50 -18.64 32.04 -31.35
C LEU A 50 -17.99 31.83 -32.73
N SER A 51 -16.95 31.02 -32.79
CA SER A 51 -16.57 30.26 -33.99
C SER A 51 -16.81 28.77 -33.74
N PRO A 52 -17.65 28.08 -34.53
CA PRO A 52 -18.00 26.69 -34.29
C PRO A 52 -17.06 25.74 -35.04
N ARG A 53 -16.27 24.93 -34.32
CA ARG A 53 -15.85 23.56 -34.66
C ARG A 53 -14.56 23.17 -33.92
N TRP A 54 -14.67 22.37 -32.86
CA TRP A 54 -14.03 21.04 -32.77
C TRP A 54 -14.45 20.28 -31.50
N GLN A 55 -15.19 19.20 -31.76
CA GLN A 55 -15.26 17.88 -31.12
C GLN A 55 -15.01 17.72 -29.60
N ARG A 56 -16.10 17.29 -28.93
CA ARG A 56 -16.23 16.19 -27.96
C ARG A 56 -15.03 15.88 -27.04
N GLY A 57 -15.27 16.10 -25.75
CA GLY A 57 -14.89 15.14 -24.69
C GLY A 57 -13.51 15.31 -24.07
N ALA A 58 -13.29 16.41 -23.35
CA ALA A 58 -12.22 16.48 -22.36
C ALA A 58 -12.85 16.55 -20.96
N CYS A 59 -12.96 15.42 -20.27
CA CYS A 59 -13.10 15.40 -18.83
C CYS A 59 -11.70 15.35 -18.24
N LEU A 60 -11.17 16.50 -17.80
CA LEU A 60 -10.03 16.54 -16.90
C LEU A 60 -10.57 16.29 -15.50
N SER A 61 -10.41 15.07 -14.99
CA SER A 61 -10.53 14.78 -13.56
C SER A 61 -9.24 14.14 -13.08
N PHE A 62 -8.39 14.94 -12.43
CA PHE A 62 -7.30 14.44 -11.60
C PHE A 62 -7.93 13.84 -10.33
N SER A 63 -7.89 12.51 -10.19
CA SER A 63 -8.11 11.88 -8.89
C SER A 63 -6.81 11.99 -8.10
N SER A 64 -6.83 12.73 -6.99
CA SER A 64 -5.66 12.95 -6.11
C SER A 64 -5.38 11.78 -5.16
N ASN A 65 -5.90 10.57 -5.44
CA ASN A 65 -5.74 9.43 -4.53
C ASN A 65 -5.11 8.24 -5.28
N PRO A 66 -3.80 7.98 -5.10
CA PRO A 66 -3.09 6.91 -5.79
C PRO A 66 -3.55 5.51 -5.35
N ASN A 67 -4.35 5.40 -4.28
CA ASN A 67 -4.80 4.13 -3.70
C ASN A 67 -6.14 3.61 -4.25
N LEU A 68 -6.85 4.38 -5.07
CA LEU A 68 -8.04 3.90 -5.77
C LEU A 68 -7.67 3.51 -7.20
N CYS A 69 -7.75 2.21 -7.51
CA CYS A 69 -8.00 1.79 -8.88
C CYS A 69 -9.43 2.27 -9.21
N VAL A 70 -9.57 3.52 -9.68
CA VAL A 70 -10.86 4.00 -10.19
C VAL A 70 -11.04 3.33 -11.54
N CYS A 71 -11.68 2.16 -11.56
CA CYS A 71 -12.23 1.59 -12.78
C CYS A 71 -13.35 2.52 -13.25
N PHE A 72 -13.01 3.58 -14.00
CA PHE A 72 -14.01 4.41 -14.67
C PHE A 72 -14.79 3.50 -15.63
N SER A 73 -16.10 3.40 -15.40
CA SER A 73 -17.03 2.46 -16.05
C SER A 73 -17.31 2.75 -17.53
N PHE A 74 -16.28 3.06 -18.32
CA PHE A 74 -16.40 3.23 -19.77
C PHE A 74 -15.39 2.41 -20.58
N ALA A 75 -14.54 1.59 -19.94
CA ALA A 75 -13.69 0.62 -20.62
C ALA A 75 -13.67 -0.71 -19.85
N ASP A 76 -13.79 -1.84 -20.56
CA ASP A 76 -13.64 -3.19 -20.02
C ASP A 76 -12.19 -3.40 -19.56
N VAL A 77 -11.90 -2.96 -18.33
CA VAL A 77 -10.62 -3.19 -17.67
C VAL A 77 -10.83 -4.26 -16.60
N LEU A 78 -10.19 -5.42 -16.79
CA LEU A 78 -10.12 -6.46 -15.77
C LEU A 78 -8.84 -6.25 -14.97
N CYS A 79 -8.98 -6.05 -13.66
CA CYS A 79 -7.89 -5.81 -12.73
C CYS A 79 -7.89 -6.87 -11.63
N LEU A 80 -6.77 -7.60 -11.51
CA LEU A 80 -6.47 -8.51 -10.41
C LEU A 80 -5.45 -7.82 -9.50
N LEU A 81 -5.76 -7.76 -8.21
CA LEU A 81 -4.97 -7.07 -7.22
C LEU A 81 -4.73 -7.97 -6.00
N TYR A 82 -3.53 -7.91 -5.43
CA TYR A 82 -3.21 -8.51 -4.14
C TYR A 82 -2.59 -7.49 -3.21
N ASP A 83 -3.24 -7.24 -2.08
CA ASP A 83 -2.72 -6.43 -0.98
C ASP A 83 -1.99 -7.33 0.02
N PHE A 84 -0.72 -7.05 0.24
CA PHE A 84 0.18 -7.72 1.18
C PHE A 84 0.38 -6.85 2.40
N SER A 85 0.26 -7.42 3.59
CA SER A 85 0.60 -6.80 4.87
C SER A 85 1.65 -7.65 5.57
N ILE A 86 2.91 -7.26 5.55
CA ILE A 86 4.05 -8.03 6.08
C ILE A 86 4.62 -7.32 7.31
N ILE A 87 4.70 -8.03 8.43
CA ILE A 87 5.19 -7.54 9.72
C ILE A 87 6.56 -8.15 10.00
N SER A 88 7.55 -7.29 10.26
CA SER A 88 8.91 -7.70 10.55
C SER A 88 9.46 -7.01 11.80
N PRO A 89 10.10 -7.75 12.73
CA PRO A 89 10.22 -9.21 12.75
C PRO A 89 8.89 -9.91 13.09
N ALA A 90 8.77 -11.17 12.65
CA ALA A 90 7.63 -12.02 12.96
C ALA A 90 7.50 -12.22 14.49
N ARG A 91 6.28 -12.12 15.01
CA ARG A 91 5.99 -12.30 16.44
C ARG A 91 5.42 -13.70 16.70
N PRO A 92 5.88 -14.42 17.73
CA PRO A 92 5.32 -15.72 18.08
C PRO A 92 3.80 -15.64 18.30
N GLY A 93 3.05 -16.58 17.72
CA GLY A 93 1.61 -16.67 17.89
C GLY A 93 0.78 -15.63 17.13
N GLN A 94 1.39 -14.74 16.34
CA GLN A 94 0.69 -13.76 15.49
C GLN A 94 1.00 -14.00 14.01
N PRO A 95 0.05 -13.74 13.09
CA PRO A 95 0.34 -13.83 11.68
C PRO A 95 1.35 -12.73 11.32
N TRP A 96 2.43 -13.11 10.66
CA TRP A 96 3.48 -12.18 10.23
C TRP A 96 3.25 -11.67 8.80
N TYR A 97 2.35 -12.30 8.04
CA TYR A 97 1.77 -11.70 6.85
C TYR A 97 0.26 -11.94 6.76
N LYS A 98 -0.40 -11.05 6.02
CA LYS A 98 -1.77 -11.20 5.51
C LYS A 98 -1.81 -10.80 4.04
N ILE A 99 -2.64 -11.48 3.27
CA ILE A 99 -2.84 -11.24 1.85
C ILE A 99 -4.34 -11.19 1.57
N GLU A 100 -4.76 -10.16 0.83
CA GLU A 100 -6.13 -10.03 0.34
C GLU A 100 -6.11 -9.88 -1.19
N GLY A 101 -6.81 -10.77 -1.89
CA GLY A 101 -6.95 -10.72 -3.35
C GLY A 101 -8.29 -10.14 -3.78
N GLN A 102 -8.26 -9.27 -4.78
CA GLN A 102 -9.42 -8.55 -5.31
C GLN A 102 -9.47 -8.64 -6.85
N ILE A 103 -10.68 -8.73 -7.40
CA ILE A 103 -10.94 -8.57 -8.83
C ILE A 103 -11.91 -7.41 -9.03
N ASN A 104 -11.49 -6.39 -9.79
CA ASN A 104 -12.26 -5.16 -10.02
C ASN A 104 -12.79 -4.53 -8.71
N GLY A 105 -11.97 -4.57 -7.64
CA GLY A 105 -12.30 -4.06 -6.31
C GLY A 105 -13.16 -4.99 -5.44
N ASN A 106 -13.55 -6.18 -5.92
CA ASN A 106 -14.27 -7.17 -5.14
C ASN A 106 -13.31 -8.21 -4.56
N THR A 107 -13.20 -8.27 -3.23
CA THR A 107 -12.41 -9.27 -2.54
C THR A 107 -12.93 -10.68 -2.81
N PHE A 108 -12.03 -11.58 -3.23
CA PHE A 108 -12.36 -12.97 -3.53
C PHE A 108 -11.57 -13.99 -2.70
N VAL A 109 -10.41 -13.59 -2.18
CA VAL A 109 -9.55 -14.48 -1.37
C VAL A 109 -8.89 -13.73 -0.23
N TYR A 110 -8.73 -14.43 0.89
CA TYR A 110 -7.93 -14.00 2.03
C TYR A 110 -6.99 -15.13 2.46
N TYR A 111 -5.76 -14.78 2.82
CA TYR A 111 -4.78 -15.72 3.36
C TYR A 111 -3.86 -15.05 4.38
N ASP A 112 -3.39 -15.81 5.37
CA ASP A 112 -2.44 -15.32 6.36
C ASP A 112 -1.47 -16.42 6.77
N SER A 113 -0.38 -16.04 7.42
CA SER A 113 0.71 -16.96 7.76
C SER A 113 0.36 -18.04 8.80
N GLN A 114 -0.86 -18.03 9.35
CA GLN A 114 -1.34 -19.06 10.28
C GLN A 114 -2.32 -20.00 9.60
N SER A 115 -2.93 -19.56 8.51
CA SER A 115 -3.84 -20.34 7.71
C SER A 115 -3.03 -21.35 6.89
N LYS A 116 -3.58 -22.55 6.70
CA LYS A 116 -2.97 -23.57 5.82
C LYS A 116 -3.54 -23.57 4.41
N GLU A 117 -4.61 -22.83 4.20
CA GLU A 117 -5.43 -22.86 2.98
C GLU A 117 -5.93 -21.46 2.67
N LEU A 118 -6.16 -21.19 1.38
CA LEU A 118 -6.79 -19.97 0.91
C LEU A 118 -8.25 -19.93 1.36
N LYS A 119 -8.70 -18.80 1.90
CA LYS A 119 -10.09 -18.63 2.35
C LYS A 119 -10.89 -17.90 1.25
N PRO A 120 -11.89 -18.54 0.62
CA PRO A 120 -12.76 -17.87 -0.33
C PRO A 120 -13.62 -16.82 0.36
N VAL A 121 -13.78 -15.67 -0.29
CA VAL A 121 -14.57 -14.54 0.19
C VAL A 121 -15.74 -14.29 -0.76
N GLY A 122 -16.95 -14.26 -0.19
CA GLY A 122 -18.17 -13.95 -0.93
C GLY A 122 -18.50 -14.97 -2.03
N ARG A 123 -19.43 -14.58 -2.92
CA ARG A 123 -19.85 -15.42 -4.05
C ARG A 123 -18.74 -15.60 -5.07
N LEU A 124 -17.99 -14.52 -5.34
CA LEU A 124 -16.88 -14.53 -6.30
C LEU A 124 -15.79 -15.52 -5.90
N GLY A 125 -15.34 -15.49 -4.63
CA GLY A 125 -14.34 -16.45 -4.14
C GLY A 125 -14.80 -17.91 -4.24
N LEU A 126 -16.09 -18.18 -4.01
CA LEU A 126 -16.64 -19.53 -4.16
C LEU A 126 -16.66 -20.01 -5.62
N GLN A 127 -16.95 -19.12 -6.58
CA GLN A 127 -16.91 -19.46 -8.01
C GLN A 127 -15.47 -19.73 -8.48
N LEU A 128 -14.53 -18.88 -8.05
CA LEU A 128 -13.14 -18.98 -8.49
C LEU A 128 -12.37 -20.15 -7.84
N LYS A 129 -12.88 -20.70 -6.72
CA LYS A 129 -12.25 -21.82 -6.01
C LYS A 129 -12.06 -23.06 -6.88
N ASP A 130 -12.98 -23.29 -7.81
CA ASP A 130 -12.95 -24.46 -8.69
C ASP A 130 -12.03 -24.26 -9.92
N ILE A 131 -11.46 -23.06 -10.10
CA ILE A 131 -10.54 -22.77 -11.20
C ILE A 131 -9.12 -23.21 -10.81
N PRO A 132 -8.35 -23.84 -11.72
CA PRO A 132 -7.00 -24.31 -11.42
C PRO A 132 -5.99 -23.26 -10.92
N PHE A 133 -6.21 -21.96 -11.11
CA PHE A 133 -5.32 -20.93 -10.56
C PHE A 133 -5.45 -20.80 -9.03
N TRP A 134 -6.60 -21.19 -8.48
CA TRP A 134 -6.93 -21.01 -7.07
C TRP A 134 -5.83 -21.55 -6.16
N GLU A 135 -5.54 -22.84 -6.23
CA GLU A 135 -4.49 -23.44 -5.39
C GLU A 135 -3.08 -23.08 -5.86
N ARG A 136 -2.86 -22.86 -7.16
CA ARG A 136 -1.52 -22.55 -7.71
C ARG A 136 -0.97 -21.21 -7.26
N GLN A 137 -1.83 -20.21 -7.01
CA GLN A 137 -1.36 -18.88 -6.59
C GLN A 137 -0.72 -18.91 -5.19
N LYS A 138 -1.09 -19.89 -4.35
CA LYS A 138 -0.72 -19.92 -2.93
C LYS A 138 0.80 -19.92 -2.73
N GLU A 139 1.51 -20.80 -3.44
CA GLU A 139 2.97 -20.92 -3.34
C GLU A 139 3.66 -19.61 -3.73
N THR A 140 3.29 -19.03 -4.87
CA THR A 140 3.84 -17.74 -5.33
C THR A 140 3.57 -16.59 -4.35
N LEU A 141 2.39 -16.54 -3.74
CA LEU A 141 2.03 -15.54 -2.74
C LEU A 141 2.84 -15.71 -1.45
N GLU A 142 3.08 -16.96 -1.02
CA GLU A 142 3.92 -17.29 0.13
C GLU A 142 5.38 -16.92 -0.11
N ASP A 143 5.92 -17.30 -1.27
CA ASP A 143 7.28 -16.96 -1.68
C ASP A 143 7.46 -15.45 -1.74
N SER A 144 6.48 -14.71 -2.26
CA SER A 144 6.51 -13.24 -2.26
C SER A 144 6.60 -12.67 -0.84
N CYS A 145 5.84 -13.22 0.11
CA CYS A 145 5.96 -12.82 1.51
C CYS A 145 7.33 -13.16 2.12
N ASN A 146 7.91 -14.30 1.75
CA ASN A 146 9.23 -14.72 2.24
C ASN A 146 10.35 -13.83 1.71
N GLU A 147 10.34 -13.51 0.40
CA GLU A 147 11.30 -12.60 -0.23
C GLU A 147 11.21 -11.18 0.35
N LEU A 148 9.99 -10.71 0.63
CA LEU A 148 9.75 -9.39 1.20
C LEU A 148 9.94 -9.32 2.72
N LYS A 149 10.16 -10.45 3.41
CA LYS A 149 10.15 -10.51 4.88
C LYS A 149 11.22 -9.66 5.53
N THR A 150 12.43 -9.61 4.99
CA THR A 150 13.54 -8.85 5.61
C THR A 150 13.56 -7.39 5.18
N LYS A 151 13.01 -7.10 4.00
CA LYS A 151 13.00 -5.78 3.36
C LYS A 151 12.49 -4.64 4.24
N PRO A 152 11.38 -4.77 5.00
CA PRO A 152 10.95 -3.68 5.86
C PRO A 152 12.03 -3.20 6.84
N LEU A 153 12.82 -4.11 7.44
CA LEU A 153 13.88 -3.73 8.37
C LEU A 153 15.13 -3.20 7.65
N GLU A 154 15.48 -3.76 6.49
CA GLU A 154 16.57 -3.25 5.63
C GLU A 154 16.32 -1.80 5.20
N ILE A 155 15.10 -1.51 4.72
CA ILE A 155 14.69 -0.16 4.31
C ILE A 155 14.66 0.81 5.50
N THR A 156 14.18 0.35 6.65
CA THR A 156 14.13 1.15 7.89
C THR A 156 15.54 1.53 8.36
N ALA A 157 16.49 0.60 8.27
CA ALA A 157 17.89 0.86 8.59
C ALA A 157 18.53 1.89 7.65
N GLU A 158 18.22 1.82 6.34
CA GLU A 158 18.77 2.72 5.34
C GLU A 158 18.23 4.16 5.48
N THR A 159 16.97 4.29 5.89
CA THR A 159 16.26 5.58 6.03
C THR A 159 16.47 6.25 7.39
N SER A 160 17.45 5.78 8.20
CA SER A 160 17.82 6.32 9.53
C SER A 160 16.72 6.31 10.60
N SER A 161 15.67 5.50 10.40
CA SER A 161 14.59 5.29 11.35
C SER A 161 14.94 4.08 12.21
N ASN A 162 15.23 4.27 13.49
CA ASN A 162 15.55 3.14 14.37
C ASN A 162 14.27 2.58 15.00
N ARG A 163 13.66 1.58 14.35
CA ARG A 163 12.50 0.87 14.90
C ARG A 163 12.76 -0.62 14.98
N ASP A 164 12.35 -1.20 16.11
CA ASP A 164 12.44 -2.63 16.38
C ASP A 164 11.40 -3.45 15.59
N PHE A 165 10.42 -2.80 14.97
CA PHE A 165 9.45 -3.44 14.10
C PHE A 165 8.93 -2.49 13.02
N CYS A 166 8.61 -3.04 11.86
CA CYS A 166 8.00 -2.32 10.76
C CYS A 166 6.94 -3.19 10.07
N THR A 167 6.00 -2.53 9.39
CA THR A 167 5.00 -3.18 8.55
C THR A 167 5.13 -2.67 7.13
N LEU A 168 5.50 -3.56 6.21
CA LEU A 168 5.46 -3.30 4.78
C LEU A 168 4.06 -3.62 4.26
N GLN A 169 3.49 -2.67 3.55
CA GLN A 169 2.28 -2.85 2.78
C GLN A 169 2.70 -2.88 1.32
N GLY A 170 2.44 -4.00 0.66
CA GLY A 170 2.73 -4.20 -0.76
C GLY A 170 1.44 -4.39 -1.53
N ARG A 171 1.41 -3.96 -2.78
CA ARG A 171 0.27 -4.15 -3.68
C ARG A 171 0.77 -4.61 -5.03
N LEU A 172 0.43 -5.84 -5.39
CA LEU A 172 0.60 -6.34 -6.75
C LEU A 172 -0.66 -6.01 -7.54
N THR A 173 -0.50 -5.35 -8.69
CA THR A 173 -1.60 -5.03 -9.61
C THR A 173 -1.29 -5.60 -10.97
N CYS A 174 -2.27 -6.29 -11.58
CA CYS A 174 -2.22 -6.79 -12.94
C CYS A 174 -3.53 -6.44 -13.63
N GLU A 175 -3.44 -5.70 -14.73
CA GLU A 175 -4.60 -5.21 -15.46
C GLU A 175 -4.53 -5.57 -16.94
N ARG A 176 -5.71 -5.81 -17.49
CA ARG A 176 -5.96 -5.99 -18.92
C ARG A 176 -6.97 -4.94 -19.35
N GLY A 177 -6.50 -3.99 -20.15
CA GLY A 177 -7.36 -2.98 -20.77
C GLY A 177 -8.11 -3.49 -21.99
N ALA A 178 -9.13 -2.74 -22.40
CA ALA A 178 -10.00 -3.06 -23.54
C ALA A 178 -9.24 -3.30 -24.86
N ASN A 179 -8.10 -2.64 -25.06
CA ASN A 179 -7.24 -2.82 -26.25
C ASN A 179 -6.24 -3.99 -26.12
N ARG A 180 -6.48 -4.93 -25.20
CA ARG A 180 -5.53 -5.98 -24.80
C ARG A 180 -4.19 -5.45 -24.28
N GLU A 181 -4.15 -4.18 -23.90
CA GLU A 181 -3.01 -3.61 -23.19
C GLU A 181 -2.89 -4.32 -21.84
N ARG A 182 -1.66 -4.68 -21.49
CA ARG A 182 -1.33 -5.41 -20.28
C ARG A 182 -0.39 -4.56 -19.48
N ARG A 183 -0.72 -4.38 -18.20
CA ARG A 183 0.12 -3.63 -17.28
C ARG A 183 0.17 -4.37 -15.96
N SER A 184 1.35 -4.43 -15.39
CA SER A 184 1.61 -5.08 -14.12
C SER A 184 2.67 -4.30 -13.36
N PHE A 185 2.41 -4.06 -12.07
CA PHE A 185 3.32 -3.30 -11.23
C PHE A 185 3.14 -3.67 -9.75
N TRP A 186 4.18 -3.38 -8.98
CA TRP A 186 4.15 -3.45 -7.54
C TRP A 186 4.24 -2.07 -6.93
N ARG A 187 3.42 -1.78 -5.93
CA ARG A 187 3.56 -0.58 -5.10
C ARG A 187 3.77 -0.95 -3.66
N PHE A 188 4.63 -0.23 -2.98
CA PHE A 188 4.98 -0.48 -1.59
C PHE A 188 4.96 0.79 -0.77
N HIS A 189 4.58 0.64 0.50
CA HIS A 189 4.70 1.68 1.51
C HIS A 189 5.03 1.07 2.88
N LEU A 190 5.76 1.81 3.70
CA LEU A 190 6.06 1.41 5.08
C LEU A 190 5.13 2.12 6.06
N ASN A 191 4.29 1.36 6.76
CA ASN A 191 3.33 1.94 7.69
C ASN A 191 4.06 2.60 8.88
N GLY A 192 3.59 3.80 9.23
CA GLY A 192 4.08 4.57 10.37
C GLY A 192 5.44 5.22 10.14
N GLN A 193 5.98 5.24 8.91
CA GLN A 193 7.20 5.95 8.54
C GLN A 193 6.95 7.12 7.59
N ILE A 194 7.93 8.02 7.47
CA ILE A 194 7.96 9.09 6.45
C ILE A 194 8.68 8.56 5.19
N THR A 195 8.82 7.25 5.05
CA THR A 195 9.43 6.67 3.85
C THR A 195 8.51 6.94 2.66
N PRO A 196 9.02 7.49 1.55
CA PRO A 196 8.23 7.65 0.34
C PRO A 196 7.72 6.31 -0.17
N ASP A 197 6.56 6.34 -0.80
CA ASP A 197 6.05 5.19 -1.55
C ASP A 197 7.04 4.86 -2.67
N PHE A 198 7.18 3.56 -2.97
CA PHE A 198 8.05 3.09 -4.03
C PHE A 198 7.33 2.06 -4.89
N GLU A 199 7.61 2.10 -6.18
CA GLU A 199 6.91 1.32 -7.19
C GLU A 199 7.90 0.64 -8.14
N LEU A 200 7.63 -0.62 -8.46
CA LEU A 200 8.36 -1.39 -9.46
C LEU A 200 7.45 -1.65 -10.65
N GLU A 201 7.83 -1.07 -11.78
CA GLU A 201 7.17 -1.27 -13.07
C GLU A 201 8.24 -1.34 -14.16
N ASN A 202 8.09 -2.25 -15.13
CA ASN A 202 9.04 -2.39 -16.26
C ASN A 202 10.52 -2.54 -15.82
N ARG A 203 10.78 -3.33 -14.76
CA ARG A 203 12.12 -3.53 -14.14
C ARG A 203 12.77 -2.27 -13.59
N LYS A 204 12.00 -1.18 -13.42
CA LYS A 204 12.51 0.09 -12.93
C LYS A 204 11.84 0.43 -11.61
N TRP A 205 12.64 0.63 -10.57
CA TRP A 205 12.15 1.19 -9.33
C TRP A 205 11.95 2.71 -9.48
N THR A 206 10.83 3.19 -8.97
CA THR A 206 10.54 4.60 -8.79
C THR A 206 10.23 4.84 -7.32
N VAL A 207 10.68 5.98 -6.80
CA VAL A 207 10.46 6.41 -5.42
C VAL A 207 9.86 7.80 -5.52
N ASP A 208 8.76 8.07 -4.80
CA ASP A 208 8.02 9.32 -4.89
C ASP A 208 8.92 10.56 -4.67
N ASP A 209 8.54 11.70 -5.26
CA ASP A 209 9.38 12.89 -5.59
C ASP A 209 10.12 13.54 -4.42
N SER A 210 9.83 13.17 -3.17
CA SER A 210 10.70 13.48 -2.01
C SER A 210 11.95 12.58 -1.93
N GLY A 211 12.20 11.79 -2.99
CA GLY A 211 12.92 10.53 -3.03
C GLY A 211 14.26 10.51 -2.31
N ASP A 212 14.34 9.64 -1.31
CA ASP A 212 15.58 9.21 -0.71
C ASP A 212 16.37 8.42 -1.75
N GLN A 213 17.31 9.09 -2.44
CA GLN A 213 18.15 8.47 -3.48
C GLN A 213 18.83 7.19 -2.97
N ARG A 214 19.10 7.08 -1.67
CA ARG A 214 19.69 5.87 -1.07
C ARG A 214 18.73 4.70 -1.10
N LEU A 215 17.45 4.93 -0.81
CA LEU A 215 16.41 3.89 -0.94
C LEU A 215 16.32 3.41 -2.39
N LYS A 216 16.32 4.35 -3.35
CA LYS A 216 16.28 4.00 -4.77
C LYS A 216 17.51 3.16 -5.17
N ASP A 217 18.71 3.60 -4.80
CA ASP A 217 19.96 2.90 -5.13
C ASP A 217 20.01 1.50 -4.50
N MET A 218 19.53 1.37 -3.25
CA MET A 218 19.41 0.08 -2.57
C MET A 218 18.46 -0.87 -3.32
N LEU A 219 17.27 -0.41 -3.69
CA LEU A 219 16.30 -1.20 -4.46
C LEU A 219 16.82 -1.57 -5.86
N ASP A 220 17.43 -0.63 -6.57
CA ASP A 220 18.03 -0.87 -7.89
C ASP A 220 19.24 -1.82 -7.84
N SER A 221 19.93 -1.90 -6.69
CA SER A 221 21.04 -2.84 -6.49
C SER A 221 20.59 -4.29 -6.25
N ASP A 222 19.36 -4.47 -5.74
CA ASP A 222 18.81 -5.79 -5.44
C ASP A 222 18.18 -6.44 -6.68
N ARG A 223 19.07 -7.00 -7.51
CA ARG A 223 18.68 -7.63 -8.78
C ARG A 223 17.83 -8.89 -8.57
N GLU A 224 18.10 -9.67 -7.52
CA GLU A 224 17.37 -10.91 -7.26
C GLU A 224 15.93 -10.62 -6.87
N LEU A 225 15.70 -9.66 -5.96
CA LEU A 225 14.35 -9.20 -5.61
C LEU A 225 13.62 -8.65 -6.84
N THR A 226 14.30 -7.80 -7.62
CA THR A 226 13.71 -7.21 -8.83
C THR A 226 13.29 -8.29 -9.83
N GLU A 227 14.15 -9.26 -10.12
CA GLU A 227 13.85 -10.35 -11.04
C GLU A 227 12.73 -11.27 -10.52
N PHE A 228 12.68 -11.51 -9.20
CA PHE A 228 11.60 -12.25 -8.57
C PHE A 228 10.25 -11.53 -8.72
N LEU A 229 10.15 -10.27 -8.30
CA LEU A 229 8.90 -9.50 -8.33
C LEU A 229 8.39 -9.30 -9.77
N MET A 230 9.30 -9.15 -10.75
CA MET A 230 8.95 -9.08 -12.16
C MET A 230 8.40 -10.40 -12.70
N ARG A 231 8.94 -11.54 -12.25
CA ARG A 231 8.40 -12.86 -12.62
C ARG A 231 6.99 -13.07 -12.09
N VAL A 232 6.75 -12.67 -10.84
CA VAL A 232 5.43 -12.77 -10.21
C VAL A 232 4.43 -11.83 -10.90
N SER A 233 4.81 -10.60 -11.20
CA SER A 233 3.92 -9.61 -11.81
C SER A 233 3.65 -9.89 -13.30
N ASP A 234 4.68 -9.91 -14.14
CA ASP A 234 4.53 -10.07 -15.59
C ASP A 234 4.23 -11.51 -16.02
N GLY A 235 4.53 -12.49 -15.17
CA GLY A 235 4.34 -13.92 -15.43
C GLY A 235 3.10 -14.46 -14.73
N ASP A 236 3.23 -14.78 -13.44
CA ASP A 236 2.22 -15.52 -12.69
C ASP A 236 0.89 -14.77 -12.60
N CYS A 237 0.94 -13.50 -12.19
CA CYS A 237 -0.25 -12.68 -11.99
C CYS A 237 -0.99 -12.39 -13.30
N MET A 238 -0.28 -12.12 -14.40
CA MET A 238 -0.88 -12.00 -15.73
C MET A 238 -1.51 -13.31 -16.22
N SER A 239 -0.92 -14.46 -15.88
CA SER A 239 -1.47 -15.79 -16.17
C SER A 239 -2.74 -16.09 -15.36
N TRP A 240 -2.78 -15.68 -14.09
CA TRP A 240 -3.99 -15.78 -13.26
C TRP A 240 -5.10 -14.87 -13.79
N LEU A 241 -4.78 -13.62 -14.15
CA LEU A 241 -5.72 -12.67 -14.73
C LEU A 241 -6.35 -13.21 -16.04
N GLN A 242 -5.57 -13.90 -16.88
CA GLN A 242 -6.09 -14.56 -18.09
C GLN A 242 -7.12 -15.64 -17.75
N GLN A 243 -6.83 -16.53 -16.79
CA GLN A 243 -7.74 -17.61 -16.39
C GLN A 243 -9.03 -17.08 -15.77
N VAL A 244 -8.92 -16.02 -14.96
CA VAL A 244 -10.09 -15.32 -14.41
C VAL A 244 -10.94 -14.72 -15.54
N SER A 245 -10.32 -14.07 -16.53
CA SER A 245 -11.02 -13.49 -17.69
C SER A 245 -11.81 -14.54 -18.46
N GLU A 246 -11.20 -15.69 -18.74
CA GLU A 246 -11.83 -16.78 -19.49
C GLU A 246 -13.06 -17.33 -18.76
N HIS A 247 -12.99 -17.45 -17.44
CA HIS A 247 -14.10 -17.97 -16.64
C HIS A 247 -15.22 -16.95 -16.41
N LEU A 248 -14.93 -15.66 -16.40
CA LEU A 248 -15.95 -14.62 -16.21
C LEU A 248 -16.73 -14.31 -17.50
N GLU A 249 -16.24 -14.74 -18.67
CA GLU A 249 -16.93 -14.64 -19.96
C GLU A 249 -17.90 -15.81 -20.23
N GLU A 250 -17.88 -16.86 -19.40
CA GLU A 250 -18.78 -18.04 -19.46
C GLU A 250 -20.12 -17.83 -18.74
#